data_AF-D7GI59-F1
#
_entry.id   AF-D7GI59-F1
#
_cell.length_a   1.000
_cell.length_b   1.000
_cell.length_c   1.000
_cell.angle_alpha   90.00
_cell.angle_beta   90.00
_cell.angle_gamma   90.00
#
_symmetry.space_group_name_H-M   'P 1'
#
loop_
_entity.id
_entity.type
_entity.pdbx_description
1 polymer ?
#
loop_
_entity_poly.entity_id
_entity_poly.type
_entity_poly.pdbx_seq_one_letter_code
_entity_poly.pdbx_strand_id
1 'polypeptide(L)'
;MLGIDVGGSGIKGAPVDLEAGEMAVPRRKVLTPQPSTPEACAGAMATIIEQFADQIDGPIGVAVPAPVLHGVTPFMANLDQSWVGLDAAAYLSEKLGREVVLVNDADAAGVAEMQYGAGRGKQGTVVLTTLGTGVGTALFHDGRLVPNTEFGHIEINGRDAESRAASSYMEREHISYKKWAKHLQRYYSTLEKLLWPDLFIVGGGVSREYKRFLPLLNLQTPIVPASLRNGAGTIGAALAASLRVGANVPPGAQRIASVPD
;
A
#
# COMPACT_ATOMS: atom_id res chain seq x y z
N MET A 1 14.56 -4.43 9.74
CA MET A 1 13.70 -3.27 10.09
C MET A 1 12.26 -3.75 10.33
N LEU A 2 11.48 -3.14 11.23
CA LEU A 2 10.08 -3.53 11.42
C LEU A 2 9.16 -2.81 10.44
N GLY A 3 8.31 -3.56 9.74
CA GLY A 3 7.18 -3.02 9.00
C GLY A 3 5.85 -3.40 9.64
N ILE A 4 4.89 -2.49 9.64
CA ILE A 4 3.53 -2.69 10.12
C ILE A 4 2.54 -2.25 9.02
N ASP A 5 1.58 -3.11 8.69
CA ASP A 5 0.47 -2.91 7.76
C ASP A 5 -0.84 -2.80 8.56
N VAL A 6 -1.41 -1.60 8.64
CA VAL A 6 -2.65 -1.31 9.36
C VAL A 6 -3.82 -1.39 8.37
N GLY A 7 -4.63 -2.44 8.47
CA GLY A 7 -5.88 -2.55 7.70
C GLY A 7 -7.11 -2.55 8.60
N GLY A 8 -8.31 -2.37 8.03
CA GLY A 8 -9.56 -2.33 8.81
C GLY A 8 -9.94 -3.63 9.55
N SER A 9 -9.39 -4.79 9.15
CA SER A 9 -9.69 -6.11 9.76
C SER A 9 -8.51 -6.77 10.50
N GLY A 10 -7.36 -6.11 10.50
CA GLY A 10 -6.20 -6.56 11.24
C GLY A 10 -4.98 -5.69 10.99
N ILE A 11 -4.18 -5.57 12.05
CA ILE A 11 -2.85 -4.95 12.00
C ILE A 11 -1.84 -6.08 11.94
N LYS A 12 -0.95 -6.03 10.96
CA LYS A 12 0.06 -7.07 10.72
C LYS A 12 1.45 -6.47 10.79
N GLY A 13 2.41 -7.13 11.41
CA GLY A 13 3.79 -6.68 11.38
C GLY A 13 4.79 -7.81 11.42
N ALA A 14 5.97 -7.54 10.87
CA ALA A 14 7.10 -8.46 10.86
C ALA A 14 8.41 -7.69 10.68
N PRO A 15 9.50 -8.13 11.30
CA PRO A 15 10.85 -7.80 10.86
C PRO A 15 11.03 -8.19 9.38
N VAL A 16 11.61 -7.27 8.61
CA VAL A 16 11.89 -7.41 7.18
C VAL A 16 13.41 -7.39 6.98
N ASP A 17 13.87 -8.36 6.20
CA ASP A 17 15.20 -8.36 5.61
C ASP A 17 15.14 -7.51 4.33
N LEU A 18 15.76 -6.34 4.38
CA LEU A 18 15.74 -5.38 3.28
C LEU A 18 16.73 -5.73 2.17
N GLU A 19 17.69 -6.63 2.41
CA GLU A 19 18.59 -7.12 1.37
C GLU A 19 17.88 -8.18 0.53
N ALA A 20 17.23 -9.13 1.20
CA ALA A 20 16.47 -10.20 0.56
C ALA A 20 15.09 -9.75 0.02
N GLY A 21 14.52 -8.67 0.58
CA GLY A 21 13.19 -8.18 0.19
C GLY A 21 12.05 -9.07 0.69
N GLU A 22 12.25 -9.74 1.83
CA GLU A 22 11.31 -10.68 2.41
C GLU A 22 11.14 -10.50 3.92
N MET A 23 10.11 -11.12 4.50
CA MET A 23 9.94 -11.14 5.94
C MET A 23 11.02 -12.03 6.56
N ALA A 24 11.82 -11.49 7.48
CA ALA A 24 12.87 -12.26 8.16
C ALA A 24 12.29 -13.35 9.06
N VAL A 25 11.07 -13.15 9.55
CA VAL A 25 10.31 -14.11 10.36
C VAL A 25 8.82 -14.05 10.03
N PRO A 26 8.02 -15.09 10.35
CA PRO A 26 6.59 -15.06 10.12
C PRO A 26 5.91 -13.86 10.79
N ARG A 27 5.08 -13.14 10.02
CA ARG A 27 4.32 -12.00 10.54
C ARG A 27 3.41 -12.36 11.72
N ARG A 28 3.22 -11.37 12.59
CA ARG A 28 2.20 -11.37 13.63
C ARG A 28 1.00 -10.57 13.15
N LYS A 29 -0.19 -11.00 13.56
CA LYS A 29 -1.45 -10.33 13.27
C LYS A 29 -2.19 -10.14 14.58
N VAL A 30 -2.61 -8.92 14.85
CA VAL A 30 -3.63 -8.61 15.86
C VAL A 30 -4.88 -8.12 15.15
N LEU A 31 -6.04 -8.27 15.77
CA LEU A 31 -7.27 -7.70 15.22
C LEU A 31 -7.21 -6.18 15.35
N THR A 32 -7.69 -5.48 14.32
CA THR A 32 -7.87 -4.03 14.41
C THR A 32 -8.92 -3.74 15.46
N PRO A 33 -8.63 -2.90 16.46
CA PRO A 33 -9.54 -2.63 17.55
C PRO A 33 -10.83 -1.97 17.05
N GLN A 34 -11.90 -2.09 17.82
CA GLN A 34 -13.20 -1.47 17.55
C GLN A 34 -13.67 -0.78 18.83
N PRO A 35 -13.69 0.56 18.89
CA PRO A 35 -13.34 1.51 17.82
C PRO A 35 -11.84 1.50 17.47
N SER A 36 -11.51 1.81 16.22
CA SER A 36 -10.13 1.80 15.68
C SER A 36 -9.43 3.16 15.86
N THR A 37 -9.55 3.75 17.04
CA THR A 37 -8.95 5.06 17.37
C THR A 37 -7.42 5.00 17.28
N PRO A 38 -6.73 6.15 17.08
CA PRO A 38 -5.27 6.21 17.11
C PRO A 38 -4.65 5.54 18.34
N GLU A 39 -5.23 5.77 19.52
CA GLU A 39 -4.76 5.19 20.78
C GLU A 39 -4.89 3.66 20.81
N ALA A 40 -6.06 3.13 20.43
CA ALA A 40 -6.29 1.70 20.43
C ALA A 40 -5.39 0.99 19.41
N CYS A 41 -5.23 1.58 18.22
CA CYS A 41 -4.32 1.07 17.19
C CYS A 41 -2.86 1.14 17.63
N ALA A 42 -2.43 2.20 18.33
CA ALA A 42 -1.09 2.29 18.90
C ALA A 42 -0.83 1.16 19.91
N GLY A 43 -1.79 0.87 20.80
CA GLY A 43 -1.66 -0.28 21.73
C GLY A 43 -1.56 -1.63 21.01
N ALA A 44 -2.33 -1.82 19.93
CA ALA A 44 -2.25 -3.01 19.10
C ALA A 44 -0.89 -3.12 18.36
N MET A 45 -0.34 -2.01 17.89
CA MET A 45 1.01 -1.96 17.31
C MET A 45 2.09 -2.25 18.36
N ALA A 46 1.96 -1.71 19.58
CA ALA A 46 2.87 -1.97 20.69
C ALA A 46 2.95 -3.47 21.01
N THR A 47 1.81 -4.17 20.99
CA THR A 47 1.75 -5.64 21.17
C THR A 47 2.57 -6.38 20.10
N ILE A 48 2.56 -5.92 18.85
CA ILE A 48 3.39 -6.51 17.78
C ILE A 48 4.87 -6.19 18.00
N ILE A 49 5.18 -4.94 18.37
CA ILE A 49 6.55 -4.48 18.61
C ILE A 49 7.21 -5.27 19.75
N GLU A 50 6.49 -5.49 20.85
CA GLU A 50 6.97 -6.28 21.99
C GLU A 50 7.35 -7.71 21.60
N GLN A 51 6.59 -8.34 20.69
CA GLN A 51 6.88 -9.69 20.20
C GLN A 51 8.16 -9.80 19.38
N PHE A 52 8.70 -8.67 18.92
CA PHE A 52 9.90 -8.60 18.09
C PHE A 52 10.99 -7.70 18.66
N ALA A 53 10.88 -7.26 19.92
CA ALA A 53 11.76 -6.23 20.50
C ALA A 53 13.26 -6.57 20.37
N ASP A 54 13.63 -7.85 20.49
CA ASP A 54 15.02 -8.32 20.40
C ASP A 54 15.51 -8.53 18.94
N GLN A 55 14.65 -8.32 17.95
CA GLN A 55 14.90 -8.59 16.53
C GLN A 55 14.84 -7.33 15.65
N ILE A 56 14.58 -6.18 16.27
CA ILE A 56 14.35 -4.92 15.57
C ILE A 56 15.24 -3.84 16.19
N ASP A 57 15.81 -3.01 15.32
CA ASP A 57 16.55 -1.82 15.69
C ASP A 57 16.13 -0.67 14.75
N GLY A 58 16.28 0.56 15.22
CA GLY A 58 15.98 1.78 14.45
C GLY A 58 14.48 2.10 14.29
N PRO A 59 14.12 2.90 13.27
CA PRO A 59 12.75 3.35 13.03
C PRO A 59 11.85 2.21 12.59
N ILE A 60 10.54 2.38 12.81
CA ILE A 60 9.51 1.45 12.35
C ILE A 60 8.72 2.08 11.20
N GLY A 61 8.42 1.28 10.19
CA GLY A 61 7.56 1.67 9.09
C GLY A 61 6.12 1.30 9.38
N VAL A 62 5.19 2.23 9.18
CA VAL A 62 3.75 1.99 9.35
C VAL A 62 3.01 2.39 8.07
N ALA A 63 2.40 1.41 7.41
CA ALA A 63 1.48 1.60 6.31
C ALA A 63 0.05 1.79 6.85
N VAL A 64 -0.63 2.84 6.41
CA VAL A 64 -2.01 3.17 6.78
C VAL A 64 -2.91 3.37 5.55
N PRO A 65 -4.22 3.09 5.65
CA PRO A 65 -5.16 3.16 4.53
C PRO A 65 -5.67 4.60 4.37
N ALA A 66 -4.73 5.52 4.17
CA ALA A 66 -4.93 6.95 4.10
C ALA A 66 -3.78 7.62 3.33
N PRO A 67 -4.02 8.75 2.64
CA PRO A 67 -2.95 9.62 2.23
C PRO A 67 -2.22 10.17 3.48
N VAL A 68 -0.91 10.38 3.37
CA VAL A 68 -0.04 10.91 4.43
C VAL A 68 0.70 12.13 3.91
N LEU A 69 0.34 13.30 4.41
CA LEU A 69 0.95 14.57 4.05
C LEU A 69 1.75 15.08 5.24
N HIS A 70 3.08 14.98 5.16
CA HIS A 70 3.99 15.44 6.23
C HIS A 70 3.63 14.84 7.62
N GLY A 71 3.30 13.54 7.66
CA GLY A 71 2.89 12.84 8.89
C GLY A 71 1.40 12.97 9.24
N VAL A 72 0.66 13.87 8.59
CA VAL A 72 -0.76 14.11 8.83
C VAL A 72 -1.63 13.30 7.87
N THR A 73 -2.71 12.69 8.38
CA THR A 73 -3.71 12.00 7.55
C THR A 73 -4.92 12.91 7.29
N PRO A 74 -5.09 13.51 6.10
CA PRO A 74 -6.22 14.40 5.82
C PRO A 74 -7.54 13.65 5.53
N PHE A 75 -7.45 12.35 5.32
CA PHE A 75 -8.56 11.46 5.03
C PHE A 75 -8.25 10.10 5.65
N MET A 76 -9.28 9.36 6.05
CA MET A 76 -9.14 8.00 6.58
C MET A 76 -10.27 7.12 6.04
N ALA A 77 -9.91 6.07 5.30
CA ALA A 77 -10.88 5.28 4.57
C ALA A 77 -11.65 4.31 5.49
N ASN A 78 -10.92 3.42 6.19
CA ASN A 78 -11.52 2.26 6.87
C ASN A 78 -11.17 2.15 8.37
N LEU A 79 -10.56 3.19 8.94
CA LEU A 79 -10.34 3.33 10.38
C LEU A 79 -11.19 4.49 10.94
N ASP A 80 -11.14 4.66 12.26
CA ASP A 80 -11.88 5.70 12.97
C ASP A 80 -11.59 7.11 12.40
N GLN A 81 -12.57 8.01 12.44
CA GLN A 81 -12.39 9.36 11.88
C GLN A 81 -11.53 10.27 12.76
N SER A 82 -11.23 9.89 14.01
CA SER A 82 -10.29 10.61 14.88
C SER A 82 -8.84 10.63 14.38
N TRP A 83 -8.51 9.88 13.33
CA TRP A 83 -7.24 10.01 12.63
C TRP A 83 -7.18 11.27 11.73
N VAL A 84 -8.32 11.77 11.25
CA VAL A 84 -8.33 12.86 10.28
C VAL A 84 -7.81 14.16 10.91
N GLY A 85 -6.76 14.72 10.31
CA GLY A 85 -6.08 15.94 10.78
C GLY A 85 -5.07 15.71 11.92
N LEU A 86 -4.91 14.46 12.40
CA LEU A 86 -3.89 14.10 13.36
C LEU A 86 -2.52 14.00 12.67
N ASP A 87 -1.48 14.56 13.28
CA ASP A 87 -0.09 14.18 12.98
C ASP A 87 0.17 12.77 13.53
N ALA A 88 -0.27 11.79 12.75
CA ALA A 88 -0.26 10.39 13.12
C ALA A 88 1.17 9.85 13.23
N ALA A 89 2.12 10.37 12.45
CA ALA A 89 3.52 9.98 12.56
C ALA A 89 4.11 10.41 13.91
N ALA A 90 3.93 11.68 14.31
CA ALA A 90 4.41 12.17 15.61
C ALA A 90 3.69 11.47 16.77
N TYR A 91 2.36 11.35 16.68
CA TYR A 91 1.54 10.69 17.70
C TYR A 91 1.97 9.24 17.93
N LEU A 92 2.12 8.46 16.87
CA LEU A 92 2.56 7.06 17.00
C LEU A 92 4.01 6.98 17.50
N SER A 93 4.88 7.91 17.08
CA SER A 93 6.26 7.93 17.56
C SER A 93 6.34 8.13 19.07
N GLU A 94 5.56 9.07 19.60
CA GLU A 94 5.45 9.31 21.04
C GLU A 94 4.90 8.08 21.77
N LYS A 95 3.80 7.52 21.28
CA LYS A 95 3.12 6.38 21.94
C LYS A 95 3.92 5.09 21.91
N LEU A 96 4.71 4.86 20.86
CA LEU A 96 5.49 3.64 20.68
C LEU A 96 6.94 3.77 21.16
N GLY A 97 7.35 4.97 21.58
CA GLY A 97 8.69 5.26 22.09
C GLY A 97 9.81 5.08 21.05
N ARG A 98 9.48 5.18 19.76
CA ARG A 98 10.39 4.95 18.62
C ARG A 98 10.00 5.84 17.45
N GLU A 99 10.94 6.18 16.58
CA GLU A 99 10.63 6.91 15.35
C GLU A 99 9.70 6.07 14.44
N VAL A 100 8.58 6.67 14.03
CA VAL A 100 7.61 6.09 13.10
C VAL A 100 7.66 6.83 11.77
N VAL A 101 7.93 6.07 10.69
CA VAL A 101 7.73 6.55 9.33
C VAL A 101 6.38 6.06 8.84
N LEU A 102 5.47 7.01 8.64
CA LEU A 102 4.10 6.76 8.21
C LEU A 102 3.99 6.90 6.68
N VAL A 103 3.32 5.95 6.03
CA VAL A 103 3.14 5.92 4.58
C VAL A 103 1.75 5.38 4.23
N ASN A 104 1.21 5.80 3.08
CA ASN A 104 0.01 5.19 2.53
C ASN A 104 0.24 3.69 2.22
N ASP A 105 -0.78 2.85 2.38
CA ASP A 105 -0.69 1.40 2.22
C ASP A 105 -0.43 0.95 0.77
N ALA A 106 -1.05 1.62 -0.20
CA ALA A 106 -0.79 1.39 -1.61
C ALA A 106 0.60 1.89 -2.00
N ASP A 107 1.03 3.06 -1.52
CA ASP A 107 2.38 3.57 -1.72
C ASP A 107 3.45 2.61 -1.15
N ALA A 108 3.22 2.08 0.06
CA ALA A 108 4.09 1.06 0.65
C ALA A 108 4.17 -0.18 -0.24
N ALA A 109 3.02 -0.73 -0.63
CA ALA A 109 2.98 -1.88 -1.53
C ALA A 109 3.68 -1.60 -2.87
N GLY A 110 3.51 -0.39 -3.40
CA GLY A 110 4.17 0.12 -4.59
C GLY A 110 5.69 0.11 -4.46
N VAL A 111 6.22 0.72 -3.40
CA VAL A 111 7.66 0.81 -3.13
C VAL A 111 8.27 -0.59 -3.01
N ALA A 112 7.59 -1.54 -2.38
CA ALA A 112 8.03 -2.93 -2.32
C ALA A 112 8.05 -3.60 -3.70
N GLU A 113 7.01 -3.43 -4.52
CA GLU A 113 6.94 -4.03 -5.86
C GLU A 113 7.93 -3.41 -6.85
N MET A 114 8.21 -2.12 -6.72
CA MET A 114 9.22 -1.44 -7.54
C MET A 114 10.64 -1.86 -7.14
N GLN A 115 10.89 -2.18 -5.87
CA GLN A 115 12.21 -2.60 -5.42
C GLN A 115 12.47 -4.09 -5.66
N TYR A 116 11.53 -4.95 -5.26
CA TYR A 116 11.75 -6.40 -5.19
C TYR A 116 10.83 -7.21 -6.12
N GLY A 117 9.81 -6.58 -6.70
CA GLY A 117 8.70 -7.28 -7.34
C GLY A 117 8.56 -7.01 -8.83
N ALA A 118 7.30 -6.96 -9.28
CA ALA A 118 6.94 -6.87 -10.69
C ALA A 118 7.36 -5.55 -11.36
N GLY A 119 7.65 -4.52 -10.56
CA GLY A 119 8.13 -3.21 -11.01
C GLY A 119 9.65 -3.08 -11.05
N ARG A 120 10.41 -4.10 -10.63
CA ARG A 120 11.87 -4.01 -10.54
C ARG A 120 12.50 -3.70 -11.90
N GLY A 121 13.31 -2.65 -11.91
CA GLY A 121 14.01 -2.17 -13.11
C GLY A 121 13.11 -1.53 -14.16
N LYS A 122 11.81 -1.31 -13.87
CA LYS A 122 10.91 -0.60 -14.77
C LYS A 122 11.17 0.91 -14.68
N GLN A 123 11.36 1.51 -15.85
CA GLN A 123 11.42 2.95 -16.04
C GLN A 123 10.08 3.47 -16.57
N GLY A 124 9.98 4.78 -16.77
CA GLY A 124 8.75 5.41 -17.22
C GLY A 124 7.66 5.38 -16.16
N THR A 125 6.41 5.39 -16.60
CA THR A 125 5.24 5.52 -15.73
C THR A 125 4.70 4.15 -15.35
N VAL A 126 4.77 3.79 -14.06
CA VAL A 126 4.21 2.54 -13.53
C VAL A 126 3.10 2.86 -12.56
N VAL A 127 1.96 2.18 -12.71
CA VAL A 127 0.81 2.34 -11.82
C VAL A 127 0.57 1.02 -11.10
N LEU A 128 0.68 1.03 -9.78
CA LEU A 128 0.25 -0.07 -8.94
C LEU A 128 -1.15 0.22 -8.40
N THR A 129 -2.01 -0.79 -8.42
CA THR A 129 -3.35 -0.75 -7.83
C THR A 129 -3.52 -1.89 -6.84
N THR A 130 -4.10 -1.64 -5.67
CA THR A 130 -4.49 -2.69 -4.71
C THR A 130 -6.00 -2.88 -4.77
N LEU A 131 -6.45 -4.08 -5.12
CA LEU A 131 -7.89 -4.39 -5.22
C LEU A 131 -8.33 -5.20 -3.99
N GLY A 132 -9.16 -4.60 -3.13
CA GLY A 132 -9.58 -5.19 -1.86
C GLY A 132 -10.91 -4.63 -1.36
N THR A 133 -10.95 -4.23 -0.08
CA THR A 133 -12.09 -3.50 0.50
C THR A 133 -12.39 -2.24 -0.33
N GLY A 134 -11.33 -1.51 -0.69
CA GLY A 134 -11.34 -0.40 -1.63
C GLY A 134 -10.40 -0.61 -2.81
N VAL A 135 -10.01 0.49 -3.45
CA VAL A 135 -9.01 0.54 -4.53
C VAL A 135 -7.91 1.52 -4.16
N GLY A 136 -6.78 1.03 -3.67
CA GLY A 136 -5.60 1.87 -3.42
C GLY A 136 -4.75 2.00 -4.67
N THR A 137 -4.02 3.11 -4.83
CA THR A 137 -3.14 3.32 -5.98
C THR A 137 -1.79 3.94 -5.59
N ALA A 138 -0.73 3.54 -6.29
CA ALA A 138 0.58 4.16 -6.20
C ALA A 138 1.11 4.40 -7.61
N LEU A 139 1.58 5.63 -7.85
CA LEU A 139 2.13 6.05 -9.13
C LEU A 139 3.64 6.18 -9.01
N PHE A 140 4.37 5.68 -10.00
CA PHE A 140 5.82 5.83 -10.10
C PHE A 140 6.19 6.43 -11.45
N HIS A 141 7.21 7.28 -11.44
CA HIS A 141 7.88 7.74 -12.65
C HIS A 141 9.39 7.52 -12.49
N ASP A 142 9.99 6.72 -13.38
CA ASP A 142 11.40 6.33 -13.33
C ASP A 142 11.82 5.76 -11.96
N GLY A 143 11.01 4.84 -11.44
CA GLY A 143 11.23 4.20 -10.14
C GLY A 143 10.96 5.10 -8.93
N ARG A 144 10.64 6.39 -9.12
CA ARG A 144 10.34 7.32 -8.02
C ARG A 144 8.86 7.37 -7.74
N LEU A 145 8.49 7.21 -6.48
CA LEU A 145 7.12 7.35 -6.02
C LEU A 145 6.62 8.79 -6.23
N VAL A 146 5.45 8.92 -6.83
CA VAL A 146 4.59 10.11 -6.74
C VAL A 146 3.59 9.80 -5.63
N PRO A 147 3.78 10.33 -4.41
CA PRO A 147 3.07 9.85 -3.24
C PRO A 147 1.60 10.29 -3.23
N ASN A 148 0.78 9.55 -2.47
CA ASN A 148 -0.59 9.90 -2.15
C ASN A 148 -1.52 10.04 -3.37
N THR A 149 -1.31 9.22 -4.41
CA THR A 149 -2.24 9.16 -5.53
C THR A 149 -3.49 8.37 -5.16
N GLU A 150 -4.66 8.99 -5.29
CA GLU A 150 -5.96 8.39 -4.96
C GLU A 150 -6.79 8.10 -6.22
N PHE A 151 -6.17 7.45 -7.22
CA PHE A 151 -6.82 7.09 -8.47
C PHE A 151 -7.88 6.00 -8.31
N GLY A 152 -8.06 5.42 -7.11
CA GLY A 152 -9.23 4.61 -6.77
C GLY A 152 -10.54 5.38 -6.81
N HIS A 153 -10.47 6.69 -6.53
CA HIS A 153 -11.63 7.58 -6.38
C HIS A 153 -11.91 8.44 -7.63
N ILE A 154 -11.29 8.14 -8.77
CA ILE A 154 -11.63 8.83 -10.02
C ILE A 154 -13.11 8.63 -10.35
N GLU A 155 -13.74 9.66 -10.90
CA GLU A 155 -15.12 9.57 -11.31
C GLU A 155 -15.23 8.88 -12.68
N ILE A 156 -16.04 7.81 -12.75
CA ILE A 156 -16.39 7.12 -13.98
C ILE A 156 -17.92 7.09 -14.09
N ASN A 157 -18.45 7.88 -15.02
CA ASN A 157 -19.89 8.08 -15.25
C ASN A 157 -20.66 8.62 -14.03
N GLY A 158 -20.18 9.70 -13.41
CA GLY A 158 -20.89 10.28 -12.27
C GLY A 158 -20.80 9.44 -10.98
N ARG A 159 -19.85 8.51 -10.91
CA ARG A 159 -19.68 7.61 -9.76
C ARG A 159 -18.21 7.40 -9.45
N ASP A 160 -17.90 7.33 -8.16
CA ASP A 160 -16.61 6.86 -7.66
C ASP A 160 -16.28 5.48 -8.25
N ALA A 161 -15.10 5.34 -8.86
CA ALA A 161 -14.66 4.10 -9.48
C ALA A 161 -14.52 2.94 -8.49
N GLU A 162 -14.09 3.20 -7.25
CA GLU A 162 -13.93 2.20 -6.19
C GLU A 162 -15.24 1.43 -5.98
N SER A 163 -16.38 2.12 -6.04
CA SER A 163 -17.72 1.55 -5.83
C SER A 163 -18.07 0.38 -6.76
N ARG A 164 -17.32 0.22 -7.86
CA ARG A 164 -17.48 -0.87 -8.84
C ARG A 164 -16.20 -1.66 -9.09
N ALA A 165 -15.03 -1.05 -8.91
CA ALA A 165 -13.74 -1.65 -9.19
C ALA A 165 -13.18 -2.46 -8.00
N ALA A 166 -13.56 -2.15 -6.75
CA ALA A 166 -13.12 -2.90 -5.58
C ALA A 166 -13.55 -4.38 -5.65
N SER A 167 -12.74 -5.30 -5.12
CA SER A 167 -13.12 -6.71 -5.07
C SER A 167 -14.23 -6.98 -4.05
N SER A 168 -14.34 -6.14 -3.01
CA SER A 168 -15.44 -6.18 -2.04
C SER A 168 -16.81 -5.98 -2.69
N TYR A 169 -16.89 -5.16 -3.76
CA TYR A 169 -18.10 -5.01 -4.57
C TYR A 169 -18.44 -6.32 -5.29
N MET A 170 -17.43 -6.97 -5.88
CA MET A 170 -17.62 -8.26 -6.55
C MET A 170 -18.19 -9.32 -5.61
N GLU A 171 -17.61 -9.41 -4.41
CA GLU A 171 -17.99 -10.37 -3.37
C GLU A 171 -19.39 -10.09 -2.82
N ARG A 172 -19.67 -8.84 -2.43
CA ARG A 172 -20.95 -8.42 -1.84
C ARG A 172 -22.13 -8.62 -2.80
N GLU A 173 -21.94 -8.31 -4.08
CA GLU A 173 -22.99 -8.45 -5.10
C GLU A 173 -23.02 -9.83 -5.75
N HIS A 174 -22.17 -10.76 -5.30
CA HIS A 174 -22.05 -12.12 -5.85
C HIS A 174 -21.88 -12.16 -7.38
N ILE A 175 -21.15 -11.19 -7.95
CA ILE A 175 -20.91 -11.14 -9.39
C ILE A 175 -19.68 -11.98 -9.76
N SER A 176 -19.74 -12.65 -10.91
CA SER A 176 -18.62 -13.47 -11.37
C SER A 176 -17.41 -12.62 -11.79
N TYR A 177 -16.20 -13.19 -11.72
CA TYR A 177 -14.97 -12.54 -12.23
C TYR A 177 -15.13 -12.02 -13.66
N LYS A 178 -15.82 -12.75 -14.54
CA LYS A 178 -16.08 -12.32 -15.92
C LYS A 178 -16.94 -11.06 -16.00
N LYS A 179 -17.93 -10.92 -15.10
CA LYS A 179 -18.77 -9.72 -15.03
C LYS A 179 -18.01 -8.56 -14.39
N TRP A 180 -17.29 -8.82 -13.30
CA TRP A 180 -16.47 -7.82 -12.60
C TRP A 180 -15.33 -7.28 -13.47
N ALA A 181 -14.70 -8.13 -14.30
CA ALA A 181 -13.69 -7.71 -15.27
C ALA A 181 -14.19 -6.61 -16.24
N LYS A 182 -15.50 -6.48 -16.47
CA LYS A 182 -16.04 -5.35 -17.25
C LYS A 182 -15.93 -4.01 -16.50
N HIS A 183 -16.07 -4.03 -15.17
CA HIS A 183 -15.83 -2.85 -14.34
C HIS A 183 -14.34 -2.50 -14.31
N LEU A 184 -13.48 -3.51 -14.14
CA LEU A 184 -12.03 -3.34 -14.21
C LEU A 184 -11.57 -2.85 -15.58
N GLN A 185 -12.12 -3.38 -16.68
CA GLN A 185 -11.84 -2.90 -18.03
C GLN A 185 -12.08 -1.41 -18.12
N ARG A 186 -13.24 -0.94 -17.64
CA ARG A 186 -13.57 0.48 -17.67
C ARG A 186 -12.61 1.30 -16.80
N TYR A 187 -12.30 0.83 -15.61
CA TYR A 187 -11.37 1.47 -14.70
C TYR A 187 -9.97 1.62 -15.30
N TYR A 188 -9.33 0.51 -15.70
CA TYR A 188 -7.98 0.54 -16.28
C TYR A 188 -7.92 1.22 -17.64
N SER A 189 -8.97 1.14 -18.48
CA SER A 189 -9.00 1.91 -19.74
C SER A 189 -9.05 3.42 -19.49
N THR A 190 -9.71 3.84 -18.41
CA THR A 190 -9.72 5.26 -18.02
C THR A 190 -8.33 5.67 -17.53
N LEU A 191 -7.70 4.89 -16.66
CA LEU A 191 -6.33 5.17 -16.21
C LEU A 191 -5.32 5.17 -17.36
N GLU A 192 -5.42 4.21 -18.29
CA GLU A 192 -4.58 4.13 -19.48
C GLU A 192 -4.67 5.42 -20.31
N LYS A 193 -5.87 5.97 -20.49
CA LYS A 193 -6.05 7.23 -21.23
C LYS A 193 -5.54 8.46 -20.49
N LEU A 194 -5.59 8.45 -19.16
CA LEU A 194 -5.15 9.58 -18.33
C LEU A 194 -3.63 9.61 -18.17
N LEU A 195 -2.98 8.44 -18.09
CA LEU A 195 -1.59 8.33 -17.67
C LEU A 195 -0.67 7.70 -18.73
N TRP A 196 -1.22 6.96 -19.69
CA TRP A 196 -0.48 6.12 -20.65
C TRP A 196 0.72 5.39 -20.01
N PRO A 197 0.48 4.55 -18.99
CA PRO A 197 1.57 3.93 -18.26
C PRO A 197 2.27 2.85 -19.07
N ASP A 198 3.54 2.62 -18.75
CA ASP A 198 4.37 1.53 -19.25
C ASP A 198 3.97 0.18 -18.63
N LEU A 199 3.41 0.19 -17.42
CA LEU A 199 3.00 -1.02 -16.70
C LEU A 199 1.91 -0.74 -15.67
N PHE A 200 0.89 -1.60 -15.66
CA PHE A 200 0.00 -1.78 -14.51
C PHE A 200 0.42 -2.98 -13.65
N ILE A 201 0.50 -2.79 -12.35
CA ILE A 201 0.72 -3.86 -11.36
C ILE A 201 -0.51 -3.98 -10.48
N VAL A 202 -1.08 -5.18 -10.37
CA VAL A 202 -2.31 -5.43 -9.59
C VAL A 202 -2.01 -6.24 -8.34
N GLY A 203 -2.06 -5.56 -7.20
CA GLY A 203 -1.96 -6.12 -5.86
C GLY A 203 -3.32 -6.31 -5.17
N GLY A 204 -3.30 -6.35 -3.85
CA GLY A 204 -4.47 -6.68 -3.02
C GLY A 204 -4.76 -8.18 -2.98
N GLY A 205 -5.66 -8.60 -2.08
CA GLY A 205 -5.90 -10.03 -1.82
C GLY A 205 -6.41 -10.79 -3.06
N VAL A 206 -7.23 -10.14 -3.88
CA VAL A 206 -7.81 -10.72 -5.10
C VAL A 206 -6.77 -10.98 -6.20
N SER A 207 -5.59 -10.35 -6.15
CA SER A 207 -4.51 -10.58 -7.12
C SER A 207 -4.04 -12.03 -7.17
N ARG A 208 -4.28 -12.84 -6.14
CA ARG A 208 -4.02 -14.29 -6.15
C ARG A 208 -4.84 -15.03 -7.22
N GLU A 209 -6.01 -14.49 -7.54
CA GLU A 209 -6.97 -15.02 -8.51
C GLU A 209 -6.82 -14.34 -9.88
N TYR A 210 -5.69 -13.65 -10.15
CA TYR A 210 -5.49 -12.84 -11.36
C TYR A 210 -5.82 -13.55 -12.67
N LYS A 211 -5.54 -14.86 -12.77
CA LYS A 211 -5.82 -15.67 -13.97
C LYS A 211 -7.31 -15.70 -14.33
N ARG A 212 -8.20 -15.38 -13.39
CA ARG A 212 -9.66 -15.37 -13.59
C ARG A 212 -10.18 -14.05 -14.15
N PHE A 213 -9.41 -12.96 -14.07
CA PHE A 213 -9.89 -11.64 -14.49
C PHE A 213 -8.90 -10.82 -15.33
N LEU A 214 -7.59 -10.86 -15.08
CA LEU A 214 -6.62 -10.10 -15.89
C LEU A 214 -6.62 -10.51 -17.36
N PRO A 215 -6.66 -11.82 -17.73
CA PRO A 215 -6.73 -12.21 -19.14
C PRO A 215 -8.02 -11.80 -19.87
N LEU A 216 -9.02 -11.32 -19.13
CA LEU A 216 -10.28 -10.83 -19.70
C LEU A 216 -10.23 -9.35 -20.06
N LEU A 217 -9.16 -8.65 -19.69
CA LEU A 217 -8.94 -7.24 -20.00
C LEU A 217 -8.26 -7.10 -21.36
N ASN A 218 -8.65 -6.07 -22.10
CA ASN A 218 -8.08 -5.67 -23.36
C ASN A 218 -7.54 -4.25 -23.22
N LEU A 219 -6.24 -4.14 -22.94
CA LEU A 219 -5.50 -2.90 -22.70
C LEU A 219 -4.29 -2.85 -23.63
N GLN A 220 -3.82 -1.65 -23.97
CA GLN A 220 -2.55 -1.50 -24.67
C GLN A 220 -1.38 -1.59 -23.69
N THR A 221 -1.55 -1.04 -22.49
CA THR A 221 -0.59 -1.13 -21.41
C THR A 221 -0.55 -2.56 -20.84
N PRO A 222 0.64 -3.17 -20.71
CA PRO A 222 0.81 -4.44 -20.01
C PRO A 222 0.26 -4.38 -18.58
N ILE A 223 -0.45 -5.43 -18.16
CA ILE A 223 -0.99 -5.55 -16.81
C ILE A 223 -0.61 -6.89 -16.19
N VAL A 224 0.00 -6.87 -15.00
CA VAL A 224 0.56 -8.04 -14.33
C VAL A 224 0.14 -8.09 -12.85
N PRO A 225 0.05 -9.28 -12.23
CA PRO A 225 -0.14 -9.37 -10.78
C PRO A 225 1.12 -8.94 -10.02
N ALA A 226 0.93 -8.38 -8.82
CA ALA A 226 1.99 -8.11 -7.85
C ALA A 226 2.71 -9.41 -7.44
N SER A 227 4.04 -9.35 -7.25
CA SER A 227 4.88 -10.50 -6.91
C SER A 227 4.87 -10.81 -5.41
N LEU A 228 4.95 -9.78 -4.56
CA LEU A 228 5.02 -9.88 -3.09
C LEU A 228 3.64 -10.10 -2.44
N ARG A 229 2.55 -9.93 -3.20
CA ARG A 229 1.17 -10.23 -2.78
C ARG A 229 0.84 -9.63 -1.40
N ASN A 230 0.48 -10.49 -0.43
CA ASN A 230 0.07 -10.09 0.92
C ASN A 230 1.22 -9.60 1.81
N GLY A 231 2.47 -9.68 1.35
CA GLY A 231 3.64 -9.16 2.04
C GLY A 231 4.01 -7.73 1.65
N ALA A 232 3.48 -7.24 0.52
CA ALA A 232 3.89 -5.97 -0.07
C ALA A 232 3.73 -4.78 0.88
N GLY A 233 2.62 -4.68 1.62
CA GLY A 233 2.39 -3.58 2.57
C GLY A 233 3.41 -3.59 3.74
N THR A 234 3.65 -4.75 4.35
CA THR A 234 4.61 -4.88 5.47
C THR A 234 6.05 -4.63 5.02
N ILE A 235 6.46 -5.24 3.91
CA ILE A 235 7.81 -5.08 3.34
C ILE A 235 8.02 -3.63 2.88
N GLY A 236 6.99 -3.07 2.25
CA GLY A 236 6.95 -1.68 1.79
C GLY A 236 7.06 -0.67 2.90
N ALA A 237 6.34 -0.88 4.01
CA ALA A 237 6.42 -0.03 5.19
C ALA A 237 7.85 -0.03 5.77
N ALA A 238 8.45 -1.20 5.95
CA ALA A 238 9.83 -1.31 6.41
C ALA A 238 10.81 -0.62 5.44
N LEU A 239 10.67 -0.83 4.13
CA LEU A 239 11.51 -0.18 3.14
C LEU A 239 11.32 1.35 3.14
N ALA A 240 10.09 1.83 3.27
CA ALA A 240 9.78 3.25 3.38
C ALA A 240 10.47 3.89 4.60
N ALA A 241 10.51 3.21 5.75
CA ALA A 241 11.24 3.67 6.91
C ALA A 241 12.75 3.75 6.66
N SER A 242 13.34 2.75 5.98
CA SER A 242 14.76 2.76 5.63
C SER A 242 15.13 3.87 4.65
N LEU A 243 14.25 4.16 3.68
CA LEU A 243 14.45 5.19 2.67
C LEU A 243 13.97 6.58 3.14
N ARG A 244 13.33 6.66 4.32
CA ARG A 244 12.63 7.85 4.82
C ARG A 244 11.60 8.41 3.83
N VAL A 245 10.90 7.52 3.12
CA VAL A 245 9.78 7.89 2.23
C VAL A 245 8.65 8.46 3.09
N GLY A 246 8.11 9.63 2.71
CA GLY A 246 7.04 10.30 3.46
C GLY A 246 7.50 11.12 4.67
N ALA A 247 8.76 11.03 5.09
CA ALA A 247 9.32 11.91 6.11
C ALA A 247 9.70 13.28 5.51
N ASN A 248 9.73 14.33 6.34
CA ASN A 248 10.23 15.67 5.99
C ASN A 248 11.73 15.65 5.68
N VAL A 249 12.10 15.03 4.55
CA VAL A 249 13.47 14.89 4.10
C VAL A 249 13.72 15.90 2.99
N PRO A 250 14.76 16.75 3.10
CA PRO A 250 15.11 17.67 2.03
C PRO A 250 15.43 16.90 0.72
N PRO A 251 15.29 17.52 -0.47
CA PRO A 251 15.16 16.83 -1.77
C PRO A 251 16.35 15.97 -2.27
N GLY A 252 17.35 15.66 -1.44
CA GLY A 252 18.56 14.92 -1.82
C GLY A 252 18.65 13.45 -1.38
N ALA A 253 17.77 12.98 -0.48
CA ALA A 253 17.93 11.65 0.16
C ALA A 253 16.98 10.55 -0.37
N GLN A 254 16.07 10.86 -1.28
CA GLN A 254 15.19 9.87 -1.92
C GLN A 254 15.86 9.28 -3.17
N ARG A 255 16.90 8.48 -3.01
CA ARG A 255 17.34 7.56 -4.05
C ARG A 255 17.15 6.13 -3.56
N ILE A 256 16.20 5.44 -4.18
CA ILE A 256 16.22 3.98 -4.21
C ILE A 256 17.57 3.57 -4.80
N ALA A 257 18.28 2.66 -4.13
CA ALA A 257 19.64 2.28 -4.50
C ALA A 257 19.69 1.90 -5.99
N SER A 258 20.56 2.55 -6.76
CA SER A 258 20.86 2.16 -8.13
C SER A 258 21.39 0.72 -8.15
N VAL A 259 20.88 -0.08 -9.07
CA VAL A 259 21.40 -1.41 -9.39
C VAL A 259 22.90 -1.28 -9.70
N PRO A 260 23.79 -2.11 -9.11
CA PRO A 260 25.18 -2.15 -9.55
C PRO A 260 25.23 -2.67 -10.99
N ASP A 261 26.04 -2.04 -11.83
CA ASP A 261 26.29 -2.42 -13.24
C ASP A 261 26.58 -3.92 -13.43
#